data_AF-A0A0A2A3U0-F1
#
_entry.id   AF-A0A0A2A3U0-F1
#
_cell.length_a   1.000
_cell.length_b   1.000
_cell.length_c   1.000
_cell.angle_alpha   90.00
_cell.angle_beta   90.00
_cell.angle_gamma   90.00
#
_symmetry.space_group_name_H-M   'P 1'
#
loop_
_entity.id
_entity.type
_entity.pdbx_description
1 polymer ?
#
loop_
_entity_poly.entity_id
_entity_poly.type
_entity_poly.pdbx_seq_one_letter_code
_entity_poly.pdbx_strand_id
1 'polypeptide(L)'
;MDKYYCPYCNPKYQFQKQSSKGTYICGLCGEDLIKKPFIRLNQIIALVAASSLLLPLIYTFIFLIKNQINPPNKNYQANSTLIINIKETIS
;
A
#
# COMPACT_ATOMS: atom_id res chain seq x y z
N MET A 1 3.41 11.34 19.50
CA MET A 1 4.65 12.01 19.97
C MET A 1 5.49 12.37 18.75
N ASP A 2 5.53 13.66 18.41
CA ASP A 2 6.47 14.15 17.41
C ASP A 2 7.91 13.92 17.89
N LYS A 3 8.69 13.16 17.12
CA LYS A 3 10.11 12.95 17.42
C LYS A 3 10.89 14.15 16.91
N TYR A 4 11.44 14.94 17.82
CA TYR A 4 12.36 16.03 17.47
C TYR A 4 13.81 15.59 17.70
N TYR A 5 14.77 16.18 16.97
CA TYR A 5 16.20 15.89 17.14
C TYR A 5 17.05 17.15 16.93
N CYS A 6 18.21 17.20 17.60
CA CYS A 6 19.24 18.22 17.35
C CYS A 6 20.25 17.69 16.31
N PRO A 7 20.61 18.45 15.27
CA PRO A 7 21.60 18.02 14.27
C PRO A 7 23.04 18.11 14.78
N TYR A 8 23.30 18.90 15.82
CA TYR A 8 24.65 19.20 16.31
C TYR A 8 25.10 18.30 17.46
N CYS A 9 24.17 17.85 18.31
CA CYS A 9 24.50 17.01 19.47
C CYS A 9 24.33 15.53 19.16
N ASN A 10 25.04 14.67 19.90
CA ASN A 10 24.85 13.23 19.80
C ASN A 10 23.44 12.81 20.28
N PRO A 11 22.64 12.12 19.44
CA PRO A 11 21.24 11.76 19.76
C PRO A 11 21.06 10.91 21.01
N LYS A 12 22.09 10.19 21.47
CA LYS A 12 22.03 9.39 22.70
C LYS A 12 21.86 10.23 23.97
N TYR A 13 22.33 11.48 23.94
CA TYR A 13 22.35 12.37 25.10
C TYR A 13 21.40 13.56 24.95
N GLN A 14 20.60 13.60 23.88
CA GLN A 14 19.67 14.70 23.63
C GLN A 14 18.46 14.61 24.58
N PHE A 15 18.14 15.72 25.23
CA PHE A 15 16.89 15.91 25.97
C PHE A 15 16.25 17.24 25.58
N GLN A 16 14.93 17.29 25.64
CA GLN A 16 14.13 18.44 25.24
C GLN A 16 14.01 19.40 26.42
N LYS A 17 14.23 20.69 26.17
CA LYS A 17 14.02 21.75 27.14
C LYS A 17 13.13 22.82 26.52
N GLN A 18 12.20 23.37 27.29
CA GLN A 18 11.37 24.47 26.82
C GLN A 18 12.12 25.78 27.04
N SER A 19 12.26 26.57 25.98
CA SER A 19 12.83 27.91 26.05
C SER A 19 11.85 28.88 26.72
N SER A 20 12.35 29.99 27.25
CA SER A 20 11.54 31.08 27.82
C SER A 20 10.55 31.68 26.80
N LYS A 21 10.79 31.47 25.50
CA LYS A 21 9.91 31.87 24.39
C LYS A 21 8.89 30.79 23.98
N GLY A 22 8.85 29.65 24.68
CA GLY A 22 7.91 28.55 24.41
C GLY A 22 8.35 27.53 23.35
N THR A 23 9.50 27.72 22.68
CA THR A 23 10.06 26.77 21.70
C THR A 23 10.79 25.60 22.36
N TYR A 24 10.80 24.43 21.70
CA TYR A 24 11.56 23.26 22.16
C TYR A 24 13.00 23.35 21.68
N ILE A 25 13.93 23.51 22.62
CA ILE A 25 15.37 23.61 22.39
C ILE A 25 16.09 22.37 22.92
N CYS A 26 17.28 22.12 22.38
CA CYS A 26 18.17 21.09 22.87
C CYS A 26 18.76 21.51 24.22
N GLY A 27 18.61 20.66 25.25
CA GLY A 27 19.14 20.96 26.57
C GLY A 27 20.67 20.93 26.69
N LEU A 28 21.39 20.46 25.66
CA LEU A 28 22.85 20.41 25.62
C LEU A 28 23.47 21.66 24.97
N CYS A 29 23.02 22.03 23.78
CA CYS A 29 23.60 23.14 23.01
C CYS A 29 22.71 24.40 22.96
N GLY A 30 21.45 24.32 23.40
CA GLY A 30 20.51 25.45 23.35
C GLY A 30 19.89 25.73 21.98
N GLU A 31 20.26 24.99 20.95
CA GLU A 31 19.73 25.12 19.57
C GLU A 31 18.28 24.61 19.45
N ASP A 32 17.54 25.14 18.48
CA ASP A 32 16.18 24.70 18.18
C ASP A 32 16.14 23.25 17.66
N LEU A 33 15.16 22.48 18.13
CA LEU A 33 15.00 21.09 17.73
C LEU A 33 14.26 20.96 16.39
N ILE A 34 14.74 20.08 15.52
CA ILE A 34 14.16 19.84 14.19
C ILE A 34 13.17 18.68 14.27
N LYS A 35 12.01 18.83 13.63
CA LYS A 35 11.01 17.76 13.54
C LYS A 35 11.51 16.62 12.65
N LYS A 36 11.53 15.39 13.18
CA LYS A 36 11.86 14.20 12.39
C LYS A 36 10.68 13.85 11.49
N PRO A 37 10.89 13.55 10.20
CA PRO A 37 9.82 13.09 9.33
C PRO A 37 9.24 11.78 9.87
N PHE A 38 7.90 11.74 10.00
CA PHE A 38 7.18 10.60 10.58
C PHE A 38 7.23 9.36 9.68
N ILE A 39 7.21 9.56 8.36
CA ILE A 39 7.28 8.50 7.36
C ILE A 39 8.53 8.72 6.51
N ARG A 40 9.29 7.65 6.26
CA ARG A 40 10.40 7.69 5.30
C ARG A 40 9.82 7.51 3.89
N LEU A 41 10.25 8.33 2.93
CA LEU A 41 9.84 8.21 1.52
C LEU A 41 10.02 6.78 0.98
N ASN A 42 11.09 6.11 1.37
CA ASN A 42 11.35 4.72 0.98
C ASN A 42 10.27 3.74 1.46
N GLN A 43 9.64 3.99 2.61
CA GLN A 43 8.53 3.15 3.10
C GLN A 43 7.27 3.36 2.26
N ILE A 44 7.01 4.60 1.80
CA ILE A 44 5.91 4.86 0.86
C ILE A 44 6.15 4.12 -0.45
N ILE A 45 7.36 4.23 -1.01
CA ILE A 45 7.72 3.58 -2.28
C ILE A 45 7.59 2.06 -2.16
N ALA A 46 8.08 1.47 -1.06
CA ALA A 46 7.94 0.04 -0.79
C ALA A 46 6.47 -0.38 -0.68
N LEU A 47 5.63 0.43 -0.02
CA LEU A 47 4.20 0.17 0.10
C LEU A 47 3.49 0.21 -1.26
N VAL A 48 3.82 1.20 -2.10
CA VAL A 48 3.27 1.32 -3.45
C VAL A 48 3.68 0.14 -4.31
N ALA A 49 4.97 -0.25 -4.28
CA ALA A 49 5.44 -1.41 -5.04
C ALA A 49 4.74 -2.71 -4.60
N ALA A 50 4.57 -2.92 -3.28
CA ALA A 50 3.87 -4.08 -2.75
C ALA A 50 2.38 -4.08 -3.13
N SER A 51 1.71 -2.93 -3.06
CA SER A 51 0.30 -2.82 -3.39
C SER A 51 0.04 -3.02 -4.89
N SER A 52 0.89 -2.48 -5.76
CA SER A 52 0.81 -2.71 -7.21
C SER A 52 0.87 -4.19 -7.59
N LEU A 53 1.59 -5.01 -6.82
CA LEU A 53 1.63 -6.47 -7.03
C LEU A 53 0.43 -7.18 -6.40
N LEU A 54 0.02 -6.79 -5.19
CA LEU A 54 -1.02 -7.48 -4.43
C LEU A 54 -2.43 -7.19 -4.93
N LEU A 55 -2.73 -5.96 -5.36
CA LEU A 55 -4.08 -5.57 -5.81
C LEU A 55 -4.59 -6.44 -6.99
N PRO A 56 -3.80 -6.65 -8.07
CA PRO A 56 -4.20 -7.54 -9.16
C PRO A 56 -4.41 -8.98 -8.68
N LEU A 57 -3.53 -9.49 -7.83
CA LEU A 57 -3.64 -10.85 -7.29
C LEU A 57 -4.93 -11.02 -6.49
N ILE A 58 -5.22 -10.08 -5.58
CA ILE A 58 -6.46 -10.10 -4.78
C ILE A 58 -7.69 -10.02 -5.70
N TYR A 59 -7.67 -9.14 -6.70
CA TYR A 59 -8.77 -9.02 -7.67
C TYR A 59 -8.99 -10.34 -8.42
N THR A 60 -7.94 -10.96 -8.94
CA THR A 60 -8.04 -12.25 -9.65
C THR A 60 -8.55 -13.37 -8.73
N PHE A 61 -8.09 -13.42 -7.48
CA PHE A 61 -8.59 -14.37 -6.48
C PHE A 61 -10.08 -14.20 -6.22
N ILE A 62 -10.54 -12.97 -6.00
CA ILE A 62 -11.96 -12.67 -5.78
C ILE A 62 -12.77 -13.04 -7.03
N PHE A 63 -12.27 -12.73 -8.22
CA PHE A 63 -12.92 -13.07 -9.49
C PHE A 63 -13.07 -14.58 -9.66
N LEU A 64 -12.02 -15.35 -9.39
CA LEU A 64 -12.06 -16.81 -9.46
C LEU A 64 -13.09 -17.41 -8.48
N ILE A 65 -13.11 -16.92 -7.24
CA ILE A 65 -14.09 -17.36 -6.24
C ILE A 65 -15.52 -17.03 -6.71
N LYS A 66 -15.75 -15.81 -7.22
CA LYS A 66 -17.05 -15.43 -7.78
C LYS A 66 -17.47 -16.32 -8.95
N ASN A 67 -16.54 -16.66 -9.83
CA ASN A 67 -16.78 -17.51 -10.98
C ASN A 67 -17.12 -18.97 -10.61
N GLN A 68 -16.62 -19.47 -9.48
CA GLN A 68 -16.99 -20.80 -8.95
C GLN A 68 -18.37 -20.80 -8.29
N ILE A 69 -18.73 -19.73 -7.57
CA ILE A 69 -20.00 -19.64 -6.82
C ILE A 69 -21.17 -19.33 -7.77
N ASN A 70 -20.98 -18.36 -8.66
CA ASN A 70 -21.95 -18.00 -9.70
C ASN A 70 -21.25 -18.11 -11.04
N PRO A 71 -21.19 -19.31 -11.63
CA PRO A 71 -20.67 -19.45 -12.97
C PRO A 71 -21.44 -18.49 -13.88
N PRO A 72 -20.77 -17.68 -14.71
CA PRO A 72 -21.43 -16.87 -15.70
C PRO A 72 -22.32 -17.80 -16.50
N ASN A 73 -23.56 -17.36 -16.76
CA ASN A 73 -24.44 -18.06 -17.67
C ASN A 73 -23.62 -18.33 -18.92
N LYS A 74 -23.30 -19.60 -19.18
CA LYS A 74 -22.60 -20.00 -20.40
C LYS A 74 -23.42 -19.37 -21.51
N ASN A 75 -22.85 -18.48 -22.31
CA ASN A 75 -23.54 -18.03 -23.51
C ASN A 75 -23.68 -19.27 -24.41
N TYR A 76 -24.79 -20.00 -24.20
CA TYR A 76 -25.15 -21.25 -24.87
C TYR A 76 -25.16 -21.08 -26.38
N GLN A 77 -25.17 -19.84 -26.90
CA GLN A 77 -25.05 -19.55 -28.33
C GLN A 77 -23.78 -20.13 -28.96
N ALA A 78 -22.60 -20.06 -28.32
CA ALA A 78 -21.40 -20.65 -28.91
C ALA A 78 -21.46 -22.19 -28.97
N ASN A 79 -22.11 -22.80 -27.98
CA ASN A 79 -22.24 -24.25 -27.91
C ASN A 79 -23.40 -24.76 -28.81
N SER A 80 -24.46 -23.97 -28.97
CA SER A 80 -25.58 -24.32 -29.85
C SER A 80 -25.17 -24.22 -31.32
N THR A 81 -24.41 -23.20 -31.73
CA THR A 81 -23.90 -23.11 -33.11
C THR A 81 -22.94 -24.26 -33.42
N LEU A 82 -22.11 -24.66 -32.46
CA LEU A 82 -21.21 -25.81 -32.60
C LEU A 82 -21.99 -27.13 -32.70
N ILE A 83 -23.02 -27.34 -31.89
CA ILE A 83 -23.90 -28.53 -31.96
C ILE A 83 -24.70 -28.57 -33.28
N ILE A 84 -25.23 -27.42 -33.74
CA ILE A 84 -25.96 -27.31 -35.01
C ILE A 84 -25.04 -27.67 -36.18
N ASN A 85 -23.83 -27.09 -36.23
CA ASN A 85 -22.87 -27.38 -37.29
C ASN A 85 -22.42 -28.85 -37.31
N ILE A 86 -22.23 -29.46 -36.13
CA ILE A 86 -21.89 -30.89 -36.05
C ILE A 86 -23.06 -31.76 -36.55
N LYS A 87 -24.30 -31.39 -36.22
CA LYS A 87 -25.49 -32.12 -36.68
C LYS A 87 -25.70 -32.02 -38.20
N GLU A 88 -25.40 -30.87 -38.79
CA GLU A 88 -25.42 -30.68 -40.25
C GLU A 88 -24.29 -31.44 -40.97
N THR A 89 -23.15 -31.66 -40.32
CA THR A 89 -22.02 -32.38 -40.92
C THR A 89 -22.20 -33.91 -40.88
N ILE A 90 -23.05 -34.42 -39.98
CA ILE A 90 -23.28 -35.86 -39.77
C ILE A 90 -24.56 -36.37 -40.50
N SER A 91 -25.41 -35.47 -41.02
CA SER A 91 -26.59 -35.79 -41.86
C SER A 91 -26.24 -35.77 -43.34
#